data_AF-A0A2V3HWF8-F1
#
_entry.id   AF-A0A2V3HWF8-F1
#
_cell.length_a   1.000
_cell.length_b   1.000
_cell.length_c   1.000
_cell.angle_alpha   90.00
_cell.angle_beta   90.00
_cell.angle_gamma   90.00
#
_symmetry.space_group_name_H-M   'P 1'
#
loop_
_entity.id
_entity.type
_entity.pdbx_description
1 polymer ?
#
loop_
_entity_poly.entity_id
_entity_poly.type
_entity_poly.pdbx_seq_one_letter_code
_entity_poly.pdbx_strand_id
1 'polypeptide(L)'
;MLKPLGYSLAIETNGTIVLPEGVLDWVCVSPKDQEYPKVAIRQNTGDELKAVWLGQDLSLYDELKGGFDHLFLQPCYDESKDVEWNGHNFSATFEVVRANPEWRLSIQTHKWMGVS
;
A
#
# COMPACT_ATOMS: atom_id res chain seq x y z
N MET A 1 27.02 4.79 -0.90
CA MET A 1 26.48 3.86 -1.91
C MET A 1 26.25 2.52 -1.25
N LEU A 2 25.00 2.08 -1.10
CA LEU A 2 24.65 0.84 -0.37
C LEU A 2 24.73 -0.42 -1.26
N LYS A 3 24.40 -0.30 -2.56
CA LYS A 3 24.47 -1.42 -3.51
C LYS A 3 25.86 -2.09 -3.61
N PRO A 4 27.00 -1.37 -3.67
CA PRO A 4 28.32 -1.99 -3.64
C PRO A 4 28.65 -2.76 -2.36
N LEU A 5 27.89 -2.54 -1.28
CA LEU A 5 28.01 -3.29 -0.03
C LEU A 5 27.13 -4.56 -0.02
N GLY A 6 26.42 -4.86 -1.12
CA GLY A 6 25.59 -6.05 -1.27
C GLY A 6 24.16 -5.92 -0.72
N TYR A 7 23.70 -4.71 -0.35
CA TYR A 7 22.33 -4.50 0.11
C TYR A 7 21.34 -4.39 -1.05
N SER A 8 20.16 -4.99 -0.87
CA SER A 8 18.97 -4.72 -1.68
C SER A 8 18.22 -3.52 -1.12
N LEU A 9 17.74 -2.64 -1.99
CA LEU A 9 17.10 -1.38 -1.63
C LEU A 9 15.62 -1.39 -2.00
N ALA A 10 14.77 -1.34 -0.98
CA ALA A 10 13.34 -1.14 -1.14
C ALA A 10 12.96 0.29 -0.72
N ILE A 11 11.89 0.83 -1.30
CA ILE A 11 11.27 2.07 -0.83
C ILE A 11 9.76 1.87 -0.62
N GLU A 12 9.23 2.50 0.41
CA GLU A 12 7.80 2.78 0.54
C GLU A 12 7.56 4.27 0.30
N THR A 13 6.65 4.60 -0.59
CA THR A 13 6.35 5.99 -0.97
C THR A 13 4.86 6.22 -1.10
N ASN A 14 4.41 7.46 -0.91
CA ASN A 14 3.03 7.85 -1.23
C ASN A 14 2.80 8.07 -2.73
N GLY A 15 3.84 7.94 -3.56
CA GLY A 15 3.77 8.02 -5.02
C GLY A 15 3.67 9.44 -5.58
N THR A 16 3.76 10.48 -4.76
CA THR A 16 3.61 11.87 -5.22
C THR A 16 4.83 12.43 -5.95
N ILE A 17 5.96 11.72 -5.90
CA ILE A 17 7.24 12.09 -6.51
C ILE A 17 7.72 10.91 -7.35
N VAL A 18 8.15 11.19 -8.58
CA VAL A 18 8.77 10.19 -9.45
C VAL A 18 10.14 9.83 -8.91
N LEU A 19 10.40 8.54 -8.77
CA LEU A 19 11.64 7.98 -8.26
C LEU A 19 12.68 7.86 -9.39
N PRO A 20 13.99 7.93 -9.06
CA PRO A 20 15.04 7.68 -10.04
C PRO A 20 15.08 6.21 -10.46
N GLU A 21 15.16 5.98 -11.77
CA GLU A 21 15.25 4.63 -12.34
C GLU A 21 16.58 3.94 -12.01
N GLY A 22 16.55 2.60 -11.89
CA GLY A 22 17.74 1.75 -11.73
C GLY A 22 18.41 1.78 -10.34
N VAL A 23 17.92 2.60 -9.41
CA VAL A 23 18.51 2.73 -8.07
C VAL A 23 17.92 1.72 -7.09
N LEU A 24 16.61 1.47 -7.16
CA LEU A 24 15.87 0.65 -6.21
C LEU A 24 15.66 -0.76 -6.80
N ASP A 25 15.59 -1.75 -5.91
CA ASP A 25 15.31 -3.15 -6.24
C ASP A 25 13.84 -3.52 -5.96
N TRP A 26 13.13 -2.69 -5.18
CA TRP A 26 11.69 -2.81 -4.93
C TRP A 26 11.04 -1.46 -4.63
N VAL A 27 9.92 -1.17 -5.30
CA VAL A 27 9.15 0.06 -5.16
C VAL A 27 7.73 -0.28 -4.73
N CYS A 28 7.39 0.05 -3.48
CA CYS A 28 6.04 0.01 -2.97
C CYS A 28 5.43 1.42 -2.99
N VAL A 29 4.38 1.62 -3.78
CA VAL A 29 3.57 2.83 -3.83
C VAL A 29 2.29 2.61 -3.02
N SER A 30 2.06 3.48 -2.03
CA SER A 30 0.85 3.50 -1.22
C SER A 30 0.15 4.85 -1.38
N PRO A 31 -0.75 4.99 -2.37
CA PRO A 31 -1.48 6.23 -2.61
C PRO A 31 -2.23 6.72 -1.37
N LYS A 32 -2.41 8.04 -1.31
CA LYS A 32 -3.16 8.74 -0.26
C LYS A 32 -4.26 9.64 -0.84
N ASP A 33 -4.61 9.43 -2.10
CA ASP A 33 -5.65 10.16 -2.83
C ASP A 33 -7.06 9.89 -2.28
N GLN A 34 -7.28 8.78 -1.58
CA GLN A 34 -8.50 8.53 -0.81
C GLN A 34 -8.68 9.51 0.38
N GLU A 35 -7.59 10.05 0.93
CA GLU A 35 -7.61 11.06 2.01
C GLU A 35 -7.38 12.47 1.47
N TYR A 36 -6.54 12.59 0.43
CA TYR A 36 -6.10 13.84 -0.15
C TYR A 36 -6.37 13.85 -1.68
N PRO A 37 -7.63 13.99 -2.12
CA PRO A 37 -8.03 13.83 -3.52
C PRO A 37 -7.42 14.86 -4.48
N LYS A 38 -6.80 15.92 -3.96
CA LYS A 38 -6.09 16.94 -4.75
C LYS A 38 -4.62 16.58 -5.02
N VAL A 39 -4.13 15.51 -4.41
CA VAL A 39 -2.75 15.07 -4.53
C VAL A 39 -2.64 14.08 -5.68
N ALA A 40 -1.96 14.48 -6.74
CA ALA A 40 -1.72 13.62 -7.89
C ALA A 40 -0.66 12.56 -7.59
N ILE A 41 -0.96 11.31 -7.90
CA ILE A 41 0.01 10.22 -7.92
C ILE A 41 0.84 10.35 -9.21
N ARG A 42 2.15 10.48 -9.06
CA ARG A 42 3.11 10.67 -10.17
C ARG A 42 3.93 9.42 -10.44
N GLN A 43 4.27 8.67 -9.39
CA GLN A 43 4.87 7.35 -9.51
C GLN A 43 3.75 6.33 -9.79
N ASN A 44 3.45 6.14 -11.07
CA ASN A 44 2.38 5.25 -11.54
C ASN A 44 2.88 3.85 -11.94
N THR A 45 4.15 3.56 -11.70
CA THR A 45 4.76 2.23 -11.90
C THR A 45 5.59 1.81 -10.70
N GLY A 46 5.76 0.51 -10.50
CA GLY A 46 6.58 -0.08 -9.45
C GLY A 46 6.30 -1.56 -9.28
N ASP A 47 6.86 -2.18 -8.25
CA ASP A 47 6.63 -3.60 -7.97
C ASP A 47 5.28 -3.79 -7.24
N GLU A 48 4.96 -2.90 -6.31
CA GLU A 48 3.84 -3.06 -5.39
C GLU A 48 2.95 -1.81 -5.31
N LEU A 49 1.65 -1.96 -5.62
CA LEU A 49 0.60 -1.00 -5.26
C LEU A 49 -0.09 -1.47 -3.98
N LYS A 50 0.15 -0.76 -2.87
CA LYS A 50 -0.42 -1.08 -1.56
C LYS A 50 -1.38 0.02 -1.08
N ALA A 51 -2.66 -0.14 -1.40
CA ALA A 51 -3.70 0.80 -0.98
C ALA A 51 -4.11 0.55 0.47
N VAL A 52 -4.25 1.64 1.26
CA VAL A 52 -4.85 1.56 2.59
C VAL A 52 -6.37 1.66 2.42
N TRP A 53 -7.10 0.70 2.97
CA TRP A 53 -8.56 0.67 2.92
C TRP A 53 -9.18 1.53 4.02
N LEU A 54 -9.97 2.51 3.58
CA LEU A 54 -10.77 3.44 4.38
C LEU A 54 -12.26 3.38 3.99
N GLY A 55 -12.67 2.38 3.22
CA GLY A 55 -14.03 2.24 2.67
C GLY A 55 -14.24 2.88 1.29
N GLN A 56 -13.17 3.32 0.62
CA GLN A 56 -13.22 3.84 -0.74
C GLN A 56 -13.55 2.74 -1.78
N ASP A 57 -14.05 3.16 -2.94
CA ASP A 57 -14.18 2.30 -4.13
C ASP A 57 -12.79 1.96 -4.69
N LEU A 58 -12.59 0.70 -5.08
CA LEU A 58 -11.33 0.25 -5.68
C LEU A 58 -11.14 0.79 -7.10
N SER A 59 -12.20 1.28 -7.76
CA SER A 59 -12.10 1.95 -9.05
C SER A 59 -11.21 3.19 -9.02
N LEU A 60 -10.96 3.75 -7.83
CA LEU A 60 -9.97 4.81 -7.61
C LEU A 60 -8.58 4.44 -8.16
N TYR A 61 -8.26 3.15 -8.19
CA TYR A 61 -6.95 2.64 -8.55
C TYR A 61 -6.89 2.03 -9.96
N ASP A 62 -7.99 2.02 -10.72
CA ASP A 62 -8.06 1.34 -12.03
C ASP A 62 -7.00 1.81 -13.03
N GLU A 63 -6.72 3.12 -13.05
CA GLU A 63 -5.68 3.70 -13.92
C GLU A 63 -4.25 3.41 -13.43
N LEU A 64 -4.07 3.09 -12.15
CA LEU A 64 -2.76 2.81 -11.55
C LEU A 64 -2.39 1.33 -11.63
N LYS A 65 -3.36 0.42 -11.48
CA LYS A 65 -3.12 -1.03 -11.37
C LYS A 65 -2.21 -1.59 -12.46
N GLY A 66 -2.35 -1.10 -13.70
CA GLY A 66 -1.56 -1.58 -14.85
C GLY A 66 -0.06 -1.32 -14.77
N GLY A 67 0.40 -0.46 -13.85
CA GLY A 67 1.82 -0.17 -13.64
C GLY A 67 2.50 -1.03 -12.58
N PHE A 68 1.81 -1.99 -11.97
CA PHE A 68 2.32 -2.75 -10.84
C PHE A 68 2.14 -4.26 -11.00
N ASP A 69 3.13 -5.02 -10.54
CA ASP A 69 3.10 -6.50 -10.53
C ASP A 69 2.28 -7.05 -9.36
N HIS A 70 2.20 -6.28 -8.27
CA HIS A 70 1.53 -6.68 -7.05
C HIS A 70 0.49 -5.67 -6.58
N LEU A 71 -0.76 -6.11 -6.46
CA LEU A 71 -1.85 -5.33 -5.87
C LEU A 71 -2.15 -5.82 -4.46
N PHE A 72 -2.04 -4.93 -3.47
CA PHE A 72 -2.38 -5.20 -2.08
C PHE A 72 -3.35 -4.18 -1.52
N LEU A 73 -4.32 -4.70 -0.76
CA LEU A 73 -5.19 -3.90 0.06
C LEU A 73 -4.80 -4.12 1.52
N GLN A 74 -4.55 -3.04 2.24
CA GLN A 74 -4.12 -3.07 3.64
C GLN A 74 -5.21 -2.44 4.51
N PRO A 75 -5.66 -3.11 5.58
CA PRO A 75 -6.57 -2.48 6.52
C PRO A 75 -5.88 -1.30 7.19
N CYS A 76 -6.60 -0.19 7.31
CA CYS A 76 -6.16 0.91 8.17
C CYS A 76 -6.08 0.44 9.62
N TYR A 77 -4.94 0.70 10.25
CA TYR A 77 -4.75 0.55 11.68
C TYR A 77 -4.62 1.93 12.31
N ASP A 78 -5.55 2.28 13.18
CA ASP A 78 -5.61 3.58 13.83
C ASP A 78 -5.37 3.40 15.34
N GLU A 79 -4.24 3.96 15.83
CA GLU A 79 -3.84 3.91 17.24
C GLU A 79 -4.76 4.72 18.15
N SER A 80 -5.56 5.64 17.60
CA SER A 80 -6.59 6.37 18.35
C SER A 80 -7.87 5.56 18.56
N LYS A 81 -8.01 4.40 17.92
CA LYS A 81 -9.17 3.51 18.01
C LYS A 81 -8.88 2.29 18.88
N ASP A 82 -9.94 1.66 19.36
CA ASP A 82 -9.82 0.42 20.11
C ASP A 82 -9.56 -0.80 19.20
N VAL A 83 -9.31 -1.93 19.86
CA VAL A 83 -9.04 -3.22 19.19
C VAL A 83 -10.24 -3.70 18.39
N GLU A 84 -11.46 -3.43 18.87
CA GLU A 84 -12.69 -3.85 18.20
C GLU A 84 -12.86 -3.15 16.86
N TRP A 85 -12.66 -1.83 16.83
CA TRP A 85 -12.70 -1.04 15.60
C TRP A 85 -11.66 -1.53 14.58
N ASN A 86 -10.41 -1.72 15.01
CA ASN A 86 -9.35 -2.21 14.14
C ASN A 86 -9.65 -3.64 13.62
N GLY A 87 -10.25 -4.49 14.46
CA GLY A 87 -10.70 -5.83 14.08
C GLY A 87 -11.84 -5.82 13.04
N HIS A 88 -12.82 -4.93 13.20
CA HIS A 88 -13.87 -4.75 12.20
C HIS A 88 -13.32 -4.21 10.88
N ASN A 89 -12.38 -3.27 10.94
CA ASN A 89 -11.75 -2.72 9.75
C ASN A 89 -10.93 -3.78 8.98
N PHE A 90 -10.22 -4.65 9.71
CA PHE A 90 -9.56 -5.82 9.15
C PHE A 90 -10.54 -6.75 8.44
N SER A 91 -11.63 -7.13 9.12
CA SER A 91 -12.65 -8.04 8.58
C SER A 91 -13.30 -7.48 7.31
N ALA A 92 -13.65 -6.19 7.32
CA ALA A 92 -14.25 -5.56 6.16
C ALA A 92 -13.26 -5.44 4.98
N THR A 93 -11.98 -5.14 5.25
CA THR A 93 -10.92 -5.17 4.22
C THR A 93 -10.78 -6.56 3.60
N PHE A 94 -10.82 -7.61 4.43
CA PHE A 94 -10.76 -9.00 3.96
C PHE A 94 -11.92 -9.34 3.03
N GLU A 95 -13.16 -8.95 3.36
CA GLU A 95 -14.32 -9.20 2.48
C GLU A 95 -14.19 -8.45 1.15
N VAL A 96 -13.62 -7.24 1.14
CA VAL A 96 -13.33 -6.51 -0.10
C VAL A 96 -12.29 -7.24 -0.95
N VAL A 97 -11.19 -7.71 -0.35
CA VAL A 97 -10.18 -8.52 -1.06
C VAL A 97 -10.80 -9.81 -1.60
N ARG A 98 -11.63 -10.48 -0.79
CA ARG A 98 -12.32 -11.72 -1.18
C ARG A 98 -13.23 -11.52 -2.39
N ALA A 99 -13.89 -10.37 -2.49
CA ALA A 99 -14.73 -10.01 -3.64
C ALA A 99 -13.92 -9.57 -4.88
N ASN A 100 -12.64 -9.19 -4.71
CA ASN A 100 -11.79 -8.64 -5.77
C ASN A 100 -10.44 -9.40 -5.83
N PRO A 101 -10.41 -10.62 -6.42
CA PRO A 101 -9.28 -11.56 -6.30
C PRO A 101 -7.97 -11.12 -6.99
N GLU A 102 -7.98 -10.03 -7.76
CA GLU A 102 -6.76 -9.38 -8.23
C GLU A 102 -5.95 -8.76 -7.08
N TRP A 103 -6.63 -8.37 -6.00
CA TRP A 103 -6.02 -7.81 -4.80
C TRP A 103 -5.65 -8.92 -3.82
N ARG A 104 -4.58 -8.68 -3.05
CA ARG A 104 -4.16 -9.52 -1.93
C ARG A 104 -4.23 -8.73 -0.62
N LEU A 105 -4.52 -9.40 0.48
CA LEU A 105 -4.50 -8.75 1.79
C LEU A 105 -3.05 -8.52 2.25
N SER A 106 -2.68 -7.28 2.55
CA SER A 106 -1.43 -6.94 3.24
C SER A 106 -1.72 -6.73 4.72
N ILE A 107 -1.01 -7.45 5.59
CA ILE A 107 -1.20 -7.38 7.04
C ILE A 107 0.00 -6.68 7.67
N GLN A 108 -0.25 -5.69 8.52
CA GLN A 108 0.77 -5.03 9.33
C GLN A 108 1.20 -5.92 10.51
N THR A 109 1.87 -7.03 10.21
CA THR A 109 2.25 -8.07 11.20
C THR A 109 3.00 -7.52 12.40
N HIS A 110 3.81 -6.47 12.22
CA HIS A 110 4.55 -5.81 13.30
C HIS A 110 3.63 -5.24 14.40
N LYS A 111 2.44 -4.71 14.05
CA LYS A 111 1.44 -4.23 15.02
C LYS A 111 0.90 -5.38 15.88
N TRP A 112 0.69 -6.55 15.27
CA TRP A 112 0.23 -7.75 15.97
C TRP A 112 1.31 -8.38 16.84
N MET A 113 2.58 -8.28 16.42
CA MET A 113 3.72 -8.80 17.16
C MET A 113 4.21 -7.85 18.26
N GLY A 114 3.73 -6.60 18.29
CA GLY A 114 4.19 -5.59 19.25
C GLY A 114 5.65 -5.16 19.02
N VAL A 115 6.09 -5.15 17.75
CA VAL A 115 7.45 -4.78 17.37
C VAL A 115 7.44 -3.54 16.47
N SER A 116 8.52 -2.75 16.57
CA SER A 116 8.79 -1.57 15.74
C SER A 116 9.87 -1.87 14.72
#